data_AF-A0A428QLP3-F1
#
_entry.id   AF-A0A428QLP3-F1
#
_cell.length_a   1.000
_cell.length_b   1.000
_cell.length_c   1.000
_cell.angle_alpha   90.00
_cell.angle_beta   90.00
_cell.angle_gamma   90.00
#
_symmetry.space_group_name_H-M   'P 1'
#
loop_
_entity.id
_entity.type
_entity.pdbx_description
1 polymer ?
#
loop_
_entity_poly.entity_id
_entity_poly.type
_entity_poly.pdbx_seq_one_letter_code
_entity_poly.pdbx_strand_id
1 'polypeptide(L)'
;MALRLASQLRCPLRTLCVRLDVVTGDPHEAYVIVDRDVGFALRSAIVNQTRSSIVSGAAKIPLAFHHESQHFAHDTVPYPRIILEHDLPRQSPGNTSPATLWLWGATHSITLDGTSDGEFLTRKQGDDTQLQVAEFEEACRESHERLEGAAELLKHK
;
A
#
# COMPACT_ATOMS: atom_id res chain seq x y z
N MET A 1 -14.33 4.73 15.28
CA MET A 1 -13.91 4.75 16.69
C MET A 1 -12.44 4.34 16.71
N ALA A 2 -11.52 5.31 16.77
CA ALA A 2 -10.09 5.04 16.68
C ALA A 2 -9.58 4.45 18.00
N LEU A 3 -9.35 3.14 18.04
CA LEU A 3 -8.67 2.51 19.18
C LEU A 3 -7.17 2.81 19.08
N ARG A 4 -6.68 3.68 19.96
CA ARG A 4 -5.26 3.78 20.27
C ARG A 4 -4.90 2.68 21.24
N LEU A 5 -4.17 1.66 20.81
CA LEU A 5 -3.48 0.73 21.69
C LEU A 5 -1.98 0.88 21.44
N ALA A 6 -1.27 1.32 22.47
CA ALA A 6 0.18 1.40 22.46
C ALA A 6 0.76 -0.01 22.63
N SER A 7 1.47 -0.52 21.63
CA SER A 7 2.32 -1.70 21.77
C SER A 7 3.76 -1.36 21.43
N GLN A 8 4.59 -1.36 22.48
CA GLN A 8 6.02 -1.15 22.40
C GLN A 8 6.75 -2.43 21.93
N LEU A 9 7.63 -2.23 20.93
CA LEU A 9 8.92 -2.90 20.73
C LEU A 9 8.95 -4.28 20.04
N ARG A 10 9.29 -4.29 18.73
CA ARG A 10 10.09 -5.35 18.08
C ARG A 10 11.04 -4.82 16.98
N CYS A 11 11.75 -3.73 17.24
CA CYS A 11 12.89 -3.35 16.40
C CYS A 11 14.16 -3.18 17.26
N PRO A 12 15.19 -4.03 17.09
CA PRO A 12 16.45 -3.91 17.83
C PRO A 12 17.27 -2.67 17.44
N LEU A 13 16.91 -1.99 16.35
CA LEU A 13 17.52 -0.75 15.89
C LEU A 13 16.51 0.41 16.06
N ARG A 14 16.52 1.03 17.25
CA ARG A 14 15.60 2.13 17.62
C ARG A 14 15.68 3.37 16.71
N THR A 15 16.71 3.48 15.87
CA THR A 15 16.94 4.61 14.95
C THR A 15 16.41 4.35 13.53
N LEU A 16 16.08 3.10 13.17
CA LEU A 16 15.70 2.71 11.80
C LEU A 16 14.21 2.38 11.62
N CYS A 17 13.43 2.38 12.71
CA CYS A 17 12.01 2.12 12.69
C CYS A 17 11.26 3.39 13.11
N VAL A 18 10.41 3.90 12.22
CA VAL A 18 9.54 5.03 12.48
C VAL A 18 8.12 4.52 12.71
N ARG A 19 7.37 5.19 13.60
CA ARG A 19 5.94 4.91 13.74
C ARG A 19 5.21 5.52 12.55
N LEU A 20 4.40 4.71 11.90
CA LEU A 20 3.54 5.11 10.79
C LEU A 20 2.10 5.06 11.27
N ASP A 21 1.34 6.10 10.97
CA ASP A 21 -0.11 6.02 11.08
C ASP A 21 -0.62 5.30 9.83
N VAL A 22 -1.22 4.13 10.02
CA VAL A 22 -1.78 3.30 8.95
C VAL A 22 -3.26 3.12 9.20
N VAL A 23 -4.06 3.19 8.15
CA VAL A 23 -5.49 2.88 8.21
C VAL A 23 -5.67 1.47 7.70
N THR A 24 -6.22 0.60 8.53
CA THR A 24 -6.61 -0.76 8.14
C THR A 24 -8.12 -0.84 7.99
N GLY A 25 -8.56 -1.68 7.07
CA GLY A 25 -9.98 -1.98 6.92
C GLY A 25 -10.57 -2.75 8.10
N ASP A 26 -11.83 -3.14 7.96
CA ASP A 26 -12.52 -4.03 8.89
C ASP A 26 -11.81 -5.40 9.00
N PRO A 27 -12.09 -6.23 10.03
CA PRO A 27 -11.39 -7.50 10.25
C PRO A 27 -11.42 -8.53 9.09
N HIS A 28 -12.26 -8.31 8.09
CA HIS A 28 -12.38 -9.14 6.89
C HIS A 28 -11.78 -8.50 5.64
N GLU A 29 -11.42 -7.22 5.74
CA GLU A 29 -10.78 -6.46 4.67
C GLU A 29 -9.26 -6.64 4.76
N ALA A 30 -8.63 -6.89 3.62
CA ALA A 30 -7.23 -7.22 3.51
C ALA A 30 -6.44 -6.10 2.84
N TYR A 31 -6.72 -4.86 3.23
CA TYR A 31 -6.01 -3.68 2.76
C TYR A 31 -5.48 -2.80 3.91
N VAL A 32 -4.44 -2.06 3.57
CA VAL A 32 -3.83 -1.03 4.41
C VAL A 32 -3.66 0.23 3.57
N ILE A 33 -4.00 1.38 4.12
CA ILE A 33 -3.78 2.69 3.51
C ILE A 33 -2.64 3.39 4.26
N VAL A 34 -1.72 3.96 3.49
CA VAL A 34 -0.55 4.70 3.97
C VAL A 34 -0.47 6.05 3.28
N ASP A 35 0.21 6.99 3.92
CA ASP A 35 0.52 8.28 3.31
C ASP A 35 1.35 8.10 2.03
N ARG A 36 1.18 9.03 1.09
CA ARG A 36 1.87 8.97 -0.21
C ARG A 36 3.39 8.92 -0.05
N ASP A 37 3.91 9.72 0.86
CA ASP A 37 5.34 9.80 1.16
C ASP A 37 5.89 8.45 1.64
N VAL A 38 5.12 7.69 2.41
CA VAL A 38 5.49 6.35 2.89
C VAL A 38 5.58 5.38 1.71
N GLY A 39 4.55 5.35 0.84
CA GLY A 39 4.58 4.46 -0.33
C GLY A 39 5.68 4.82 -1.32
N PHE A 40 5.95 6.11 -1.54
CA PHE A 40 7.06 6.55 -2.39
C PHE A 40 8.44 6.28 -1.77
N ALA A 41 8.59 6.43 -0.45
CA ALA A 41 9.82 6.06 0.24
C ALA A 41 10.09 4.56 0.13
N LEU A 42 9.06 3.72 0.31
CA LEU A 42 9.16 2.28 0.13
C LEU A 42 9.56 1.91 -1.31
N ARG A 43 8.89 2.49 -2.32
CA ARG A 43 9.27 2.34 -3.73
C ARG A 43 10.74 2.68 -3.96
N SER A 44 11.14 3.87 -3.52
CA SER A 44 12.49 4.41 -3.78
C SER A 44 13.56 3.50 -3.16
N ALA A 45 13.32 3.01 -1.95
CA ALA A 45 14.23 2.10 -1.28
C ALA A 45 14.31 0.72 -1.97
N ILE A 46 13.20 0.19 -2.48
CA ILE A 46 13.18 -1.07 -3.25
C ILE A 46 13.94 -0.90 -4.56
N VAL A 47 13.67 0.16 -5.33
CA VAL A 47 14.36 0.45 -6.60
C VAL A 47 15.86 0.57 -6.39
N ASN A 48 16.28 1.33 -5.37
CA ASN A 48 17.69 1.54 -5.08
C ASN A 48 18.43 0.25 -4.71
N GLN A 49 17.77 -0.66 -3.98
CA GLN A 49 18.40 -1.91 -3.52
C GLN A 49 18.39 -3.01 -4.57
N THR A 50 17.29 -3.12 -5.33
CA THR A 50 17.17 -4.15 -6.39
C THR A 50 18.02 -3.83 -7.61
N ARG A 51 18.54 -2.59 -7.74
CA ARG A 51 19.14 -2.05 -8.99
C ARG A 51 18.25 -2.30 -10.21
N SER A 52 16.97 -2.54 -9.97
CA SER A 52 16.01 -2.94 -10.97
C SER A 52 15.46 -1.68 -11.59
N SER A 53 15.41 -1.65 -12.91
CA SER A 53 14.59 -0.71 -13.63
C SER A 53 13.13 -1.10 -13.46
N ILE A 54 12.59 -0.99 -12.23
CA ILE A 54 11.15 -0.82 -12.08
C ILE A 54 10.85 0.40 -12.95
N VAL A 55 10.09 0.19 -14.03
CA VAL A 55 9.79 1.23 -15.02
C VAL A 55 9.44 2.49 -14.25
N SER A 56 10.14 3.60 -14.52
CA SER A 56 9.77 4.90 -13.97
C SER A 56 8.30 5.14 -14.34
N GLY A 57 7.40 5.07 -13.34
CA GLY A 57 5.95 5.12 -13.56
C GLY A 57 5.18 3.85 -13.22
N ALA A 58 5.81 2.76 -12.75
CA ALA A 58 5.07 1.61 -12.23
C ALA A 58 4.21 2.03 -11.03
N ALA A 59 2.90 2.11 -11.24
CA ALA A 59 1.90 2.46 -10.23
C ALA A 59 1.63 1.31 -9.24
N LYS A 60 2.25 0.14 -9.46
CA LYS A 60 2.09 -1.09 -8.68
C LYS A 60 3.46 -1.66 -8.33
N ILE A 61 3.65 -2.08 -7.08
CA ILE A 61 4.86 -2.74 -6.60
C ILE A 61 4.48 -4.04 -5.92
N PRO A 62 4.99 -5.20 -6.39
CA PRO A 62 4.74 -6.47 -5.72
C PRO A 62 5.44 -6.50 -4.36
N LEU A 63 4.74 -7.03 -3.38
CA LEU A 63 5.18 -7.25 -2.00
C LEU A 63 4.71 -8.64 -1.55
N ALA A 64 5.20 -9.07 -0.40
CA ALA A 64 4.67 -10.18 0.36
C ALA A 64 4.33 -9.72 1.77
N PHE A 65 3.23 -10.24 2.28
CA PHE A 65 2.85 -10.09 3.68
C PHE A 65 3.22 -11.37 4.44
N HIS A 66 4.09 -11.22 5.45
CA HIS A 66 4.52 -12.31 6.32
C HIS A 66 3.65 -12.33 7.58
N HIS A 67 2.73 -13.28 7.69
CA HIS A 67 1.69 -13.29 8.71
C HIS A 67 2.22 -13.48 10.14
N GLU A 68 3.16 -14.40 10.38
CA GLU A 68 3.73 -14.62 11.72
C GLU A 68 4.47 -13.40 12.29
N SER A 69 5.05 -12.58 11.41
CA SER A 69 5.79 -11.39 11.78
C SER A 69 5.09 -10.09 11.39
N GLN A 70 3.84 -10.21 10.91
CA GLN A 70 2.90 -9.14 10.57
C GLN A 70 3.54 -8.01 9.77
N HIS A 71 4.26 -8.32 8.69
CA HIS A 71 4.92 -7.26 7.92
C HIS A 71 4.87 -7.44 6.42
N PHE A 72 4.83 -6.32 5.72
CA PHE A 72 5.06 -6.23 4.29
C PHE A 72 6.55 -6.07 4.00
N ALA A 73 7.06 -6.81 3.02
CA ALA A 73 8.39 -6.68 2.46
C ALA A 73 8.36 -6.96 0.95
N HIS A 74 9.42 -6.56 0.24
CA HIS A 74 9.61 -7.00 -1.14
C HIS A 74 10.36 -8.35 -1.14
N ASP A 75 10.00 -9.27 -2.02
CA ASP A 75 10.53 -10.64 -2.01
C ASP A 75 12.06 -10.72 -2.13
N THR A 76 12.66 -9.81 -2.89
CA THR A 76 14.09 -9.83 -3.18
C THR A 76 14.93 -8.94 -2.26
N VAL A 77 14.31 -8.03 -1.49
CA VAL A 77 15.05 -7.11 -0.61
C VAL A 77 14.45 -7.11 0.80
N PRO A 78 15.25 -7.39 1.84
CA PRO A 78 14.72 -7.58 3.19
C PRO A 78 14.23 -6.29 3.84
N TYR A 79 14.58 -5.10 3.32
CA TYR A 79 14.17 -3.80 3.86
C TYR A 79 13.89 -2.81 2.72
N PRO A 80 13.07 -1.76 2.95
CA PRO A 80 12.32 -1.48 4.17
C PRO A 80 11.13 -2.44 4.36
N ARG A 81 10.60 -2.46 5.59
CA ARG A 81 9.41 -3.25 5.96
C ARG A 81 8.35 -2.33 6.56
N ILE A 82 7.09 -2.64 6.33
CA ILE A 82 5.97 -2.04 7.06
C ILE A 82 5.43 -3.12 7.99
N ILE A 83 5.53 -2.89 9.29
CA ILE A 83 5.08 -3.84 10.32
C ILE A 83 3.72 -3.36 10.84
N LEU A 84 2.75 -4.25 10.88
CA LEU A 84 1.42 -4.04 11.43
C LEU A 84 1.35 -4.57 12.86
N GLU A 85 0.39 -4.06 13.63
CA GLU A 85 0.13 -4.53 15.00
C GLU A 85 -0.78 -5.77 15.04
N HIS A 86 -1.38 -6.13 13.90
CA HIS A 86 -2.29 -7.26 13.77
C HIS A 86 -2.06 -8.01 12.46
N ASP A 87 -2.55 -9.25 12.41
CA ASP A 87 -2.50 -10.09 11.23
C ASP A 87 -3.62 -9.69 10.25
N LEU A 88 -3.37 -9.81 8.95
CA LEU A 88 -4.39 -9.64 7.92
C LEU A 88 -5.08 -10.99 7.62
N PRO A 89 -6.31 -10.98 7.07
CA PRO A 89 -7.02 -12.20 6.71
C PRO A 89 -6.17 -13.15 5.85
N ARG A 90 -5.96 -14.37 6.33
CA ARG A 90 -5.18 -15.39 5.63
C ARG A 90 -5.98 -15.96 4.47
N GLN A 91 -5.35 -15.99 3.30
CA GLN A 91 -5.94 -16.57 2.09
C GLN A 91 -5.54 -18.04 1.89
N SER A 92 -4.44 -18.44 2.52
CA SER A 92 -3.90 -19.79 2.45
C SER A 92 -3.33 -20.19 3.81
N PRO A 93 -3.09 -21.49 4.06
CA PRO A 93 -2.39 -21.93 5.28
C PRO A 93 -0.90 -21.54 5.31
N GLY A 94 -0.37 -20.93 4.25
CA GLY A 94 1.01 -20.45 4.19
C GLY A 94 1.28 -19.29 5.17
N ASN A 95 2.56 -19.08 5.48
CA ASN A 95 3.01 -17.95 6.28
C ASN A 95 3.07 -16.64 5.49
N THR A 96 3.01 -16.72 4.16
CA THR A 96 3.16 -15.57 3.27
C THR A 96 1.96 -15.47 2.34
N SER A 97 1.37 -14.28 2.25
CA SER A 97 0.39 -13.94 1.21
C SER A 97 0.99 -12.93 0.24
N PRO A 98 0.81 -13.10 -1.08
CA PRO A 98 1.20 -12.08 -2.05
C PRO A 98 0.43 -10.78 -1.80
N ALA A 99 1.08 -9.65 -2.05
CA ALA A 99 0.49 -8.34 -1.85
C ALA A 99 0.96 -7.35 -2.91
N THR A 100 0.19 -6.28 -3.11
CA THR A 100 0.55 -5.21 -4.03
C THR A 100 0.45 -3.86 -3.33
N LEU A 101 1.50 -3.04 -3.44
CA LEU A 101 1.48 -1.61 -3.13
C LEU A 101 1.06 -0.81 -4.37
N TRP A 102 0.06 0.03 -4.19
CA TRP A 102 -0.58 0.87 -5.20
C TRP A 102 -0.23 2.34 -4.93
N LEU A 103 0.40 3.00 -5.91
CA LEU A 103 1.00 4.33 -5.77
C LEU A 103 0.19 5.46 -6.45
N TRP A 104 -1.12 5.31 -6.54
CA TRP A 104 -2.03 6.25 -7.20
C TRP A 104 -3.13 6.70 -6.23
N GLY A 105 -3.71 7.87 -6.50
CA GLY A 105 -4.72 8.51 -5.64
C GLY A 105 -4.13 9.46 -4.59
N ALA A 106 -4.99 9.95 -3.69
CA ALA A 106 -4.62 10.88 -2.62
C ALA A 106 -3.86 10.21 -1.46
N THR A 107 -3.96 8.89 -1.35
CA THR A 107 -3.21 8.02 -0.43
C THR A 107 -2.73 6.79 -1.20
N HIS A 108 -1.76 6.05 -0.67
CA HIS A 108 -1.32 4.80 -1.27
C HIS A 108 -1.92 3.63 -0.50
N SER A 109 -2.23 2.54 -1.21
CA SER A 109 -2.82 1.35 -0.59
C SER A 109 -1.94 0.13 -0.77
N ILE A 110 -2.03 -0.82 0.14
CA ILE A 110 -1.42 -2.15 0.06
C ILE A 110 -2.55 -3.15 0.23
N THR A 111 -2.67 -4.12 -0.68
CA THR A 111 -3.72 -5.15 -0.62
C THR A 111 -3.11 -6.54 -0.70
N LEU A 112 -3.71 -7.52 -0.03
CA LEU A 112 -3.39 -8.93 -0.28
C LEU A 112 -4.01 -9.37 -1.61
N ASP A 113 -3.21 -9.98 -2.48
CA ASP A 113 -3.63 -10.34 -3.84
C ASP A 113 -4.58 -11.55 -3.81
N GLY A 114 -5.65 -11.54 -4.60
CA GLY A 114 -6.66 -12.62 -4.59
C GLY A 114 -7.69 -12.53 -3.46
N THR A 115 -7.70 -11.43 -2.70
CA THR A 115 -8.82 -11.05 -1.82
C THR A 115 -9.82 -10.22 -2.61
N SER A 116 -11.04 -10.00 -2.11
CA SER A 116 -11.98 -9.06 -2.75
C SER A 116 -11.35 -7.68 -2.95
N ASP A 117 -10.52 -7.24 -2.00
CA ASP A 117 -9.83 -5.95 -2.06
C ASP A 117 -8.74 -5.94 -3.12
N GLY A 118 -7.93 -7.00 -3.20
CA GLY A 118 -6.92 -7.17 -4.25
C GLY A 118 -7.55 -7.41 -5.63
N GLU A 119 -8.63 -8.17 -5.71
CA GLU A 119 -9.39 -8.47 -6.94
C GLU A 119 -10.15 -7.25 -7.46
N PHE A 120 -10.69 -6.42 -6.57
CA PHE A 120 -11.29 -5.14 -6.94
C PHE A 120 -10.26 -4.25 -7.66
N LEU A 121 -9.00 -4.30 -7.24
CA LEU A 121 -7.91 -3.54 -7.85
C LEU A 121 -7.22 -4.28 -9.04
N THR A 122 -7.31 -5.61 -9.14
CA THR A 122 -6.62 -6.44 -10.16
C THR A 122 -7.52 -6.96 -11.30
N ARG A 123 -8.79 -7.37 -11.07
CA ARG A 123 -9.75 -7.75 -12.14
C ARG A 123 -10.01 -6.63 -13.13
N LYS A 124 -9.62 -5.42 -12.76
CA LYS A 124 -9.72 -4.19 -13.53
C LYS A 124 -8.54 -3.99 -14.50
N GLN A 125 -7.85 -5.06 -14.94
CA GLN A 125 -6.77 -4.98 -15.95
C GLN A 125 -6.85 -6.05 -17.06
N GLY A 126 -7.81 -6.99 -17.02
CA GLY A 126 -7.98 -8.04 -18.04
C GLY A 126 -9.40 -8.12 -18.58
N ASP A 127 -9.54 -7.82 -19.86
CA ASP A 127 -10.56 -8.23 -20.86
C ASP A 127 -12.06 -8.27 -20.45
N ASP A 128 -12.88 -7.52 -21.19
CA ASP A 128 -14.36 -7.50 -21.21
C ASP A 128 -15.18 -6.84 -20.09
N THR A 129 -14.62 -5.97 -19.24
CA THR A 129 -15.46 -5.02 -18.45
C THR A 129 -14.88 -3.61 -18.47
N GLN A 130 -14.89 -3.00 -19.66
CA GLN A 130 -14.23 -1.73 -19.96
C GLN A 130 -14.87 -0.48 -19.31
N LEU A 131 -16.08 -0.57 -18.74
CA LEU A 131 -16.80 0.63 -18.29
C LEU A 131 -16.47 1.10 -16.87
N GLN A 132 -16.21 0.19 -15.91
CA GLN A 132 -16.13 0.59 -14.49
C GLN A 132 -14.68 0.69 -13.96
N VAL A 133 -13.67 0.36 -14.77
CA VAL A 133 -12.24 0.47 -14.42
C VAL A 133 -11.78 1.91 -14.58
N ALA A 134 -12.03 2.43 -15.78
CA ALA A 134 -11.75 3.80 -16.14
C ALA A 134 -12.43 4.71 -15.13
N GLU A 135 -13.69 4.48 -14.78
CA GLU A 135 -14.41 5.34 -13.83
C GLU A 135 -13.78 5.45 -12.43
N PHE A 136 -13.19 4.41 -11.83
CA PHE A 136 -12.59 4.55 -10.49
C PHE A 136 -11.16 5.10 -10.56
N GLU A 137 -10.36 4.68 -11.54
CA GLU A 137 -9.03 5.26 -11.76
C GLU A 137 -9.13 6.73 -12.20
N GLU A 138 -10.08 7.04 -13.07
CA GLU A 138 -10.48 8.38 -13.49
C GLU A 138 -11.10 9.13 -12.33
N ALA A 139 -11.98 8.56 -11.49
CA ALA A 139 -12.47 9.25 -10.30
C ALA A 139 -11.36 9.54 -9.28
N CYS A 140 -10.39 8.62 -9.12
CA CYS A 140 -9.24 8.85 -8.24
C CYS A 140 -8.26 9.87 -8.84
N ARG A 141 -8.06 9.85 -10.16
CA ARG A 141 -7.24 10.80 -10.91
C ARG A 141 -7.89 12.18 -10.96
N GLU A 142 -9.17 12.26 -11.28
CA GLU A 142 -10.00 13.47 -11.27
C GLU A 142 -10.05 14.04 -9.84
N SER A 143 -10.27 13.20 -8.82
CA SER A 143 -10.19 13.62 -7.43
C SER A 143 -8.80 14.18 -7.10
N HIS A 144 -7.73 13.53 -7.58
CA HIS A 144 -6.36 14.01 -7.38
C HIS A 144 -6.12 15.37 -8.07
N GLU A 145 -6.50 15.52 -9.33
CA GLU A 145 -6.37 16.76 -10.11
C GLU A 145 -7.21 17.90 -9.50
N ARG A 146 -8.42 17.59 -9.02
CA ARG A 146 -9.29 18.56 -8.34
C ARG A 146 -8.71 19.02 -7.00
N LEU A 147 -8.14 18.11 -6.22
CA LEU A 147 -7.48 18.44 -4.96
C LEU A 147 -6.20 19.26 -5.19
N GLU A 148 -5.43 18.95 -6.23
CA GLU A 148 -4.24 19.71 -6.62
C GLU A 148 -4.61 21.12 -7.10
N GLY A 149 -5.61 21.25 -7.97
CA GLY A 149 -6.13 22.55 -8.40
C GLY A 149 -6.68 23.39 -7.24
N ALA A 150 -7.36 22.77 -6.28
CA ALA A 150 -7.82 23.45 -5.07
C ALA A 150 -6.67 23.92 -4.17
N ALA A 151 -5.60 23.12 -4.05
CA ALA A 151 -4.42 23.47 -3.28
C ALA A 151 -3.67 24.67 -3.89
N GLU A 152 -3.56 24.76 -5.22
CA GLU A 152 -2.96 25.91 -5.91
C GLU A 152 -3.74 27.22 -5.66
N LEU A 153 -5.08 27.17 -5.64
CA LEU A 153 -5.92 28.35 -5.36
C LEU A 153 -5.75 28.89 -3.93
N LEU A 154 -5.29 28.06 -2.99
CA LEU A 154 -5.05 28.45 -1.61
C LEU A 154 -3.67 29.08 -1.37
N LYS A 155 -2.73 28.96 -2.31
CA LYS A 155 -1.37 29.55 -2.19
C LYS A 155 -1.33 31.07 -2.42
N HIS A 156 -2.40 31.65 -2.95
CA HIS A 156 -2.49 33.07 -3.33
C HIS A 156 -3.39 33.91 -2.42
N LYS A 157 -3.65 33.46 -1.19
CA LYS A 157 -4.27 34.25 -0.11
C LYS A 157 -3.27 34.51 1.00
#